data_AF-T1H3R2-F1
#
_entry.id   AF-T1H3R2-F1
#
_cell.length_a   1.000
_cell.length_b   1.000
_cell.length_c   1.000
_cell.angle_alpha   90.00
_cell.angle_beta   90.00
_cell.angle_gamma   90.00
#
_symmetry.space_group_name_H-M   'P 1'
#
loop_
_entity.id
_entity.type
_entity.pdbx_description
1 polymer ?
#
loop_
_entity_poly.entity_id
_entity_poly.type
_entity_poly.pdbx_seq_one_letter_code
_entity_poly.pdbx_strand_id
1 'polypeptide(L)'
;MSQPIVVNVHVIQEPESWGSIIWRHALSNENDLNVTWSTLSRALNKKCISITKRSLSDSDIDFLYFKLFPEDKNVDFRKHIPRLDFLGDPVNSKISSPSNQSSFWGWFYSGMKLLSYEPVNNHWMNERIYGFLSKSETE
;
A
#
# COMPACT_ATOMS: atom_id res chain seq x y z
N MET A 1 24.07 -14.32 2.46
CA MET A 1 23.37 -13.83 3.67
C MET A 1 21.87 -13.85 3.38
N SER A 2 21.02 -14.25 4.33
CA SER A 2 19.56 -14.24 4.15
C SER A 2 19.01 -12.81 4.22
N GLN A 3 17.88 -12.56 3.55
CA GLN A 3 17.12 -11.32 3.75
C GLN A 3 16.61 -11.23 5.21
N PRO A 4 16.40 -10.02 5.76
CA PRO A 4 15.92 -9.85 7.13
C PRO A 4 14.58 -10.56 7.35
N ILE A 5 14.45 -11.24 8.50
CA ILE A 5 13.26 -11.98 8.90
C ILE A 5 12.49 -11.16 9.94
N VAL A 6 11.17 -11.10 9.80
CA VAL A 6 10.26 -10.53 10.82
C VAL A 6 9.45 -11.67 11.42
N VAL A 7 9.47 -11.78 12.76
CA VAL A 7 8.77 -12.84 13.49
C VAL A 7 7.51 -12.26 14.11
N ASN A 8 6.35 -12.81 13.74
CA ASN A 8 5.07 -12.45 14.33
C ASN A 8 4.69 -13.47 15.40
N VAL A 9 4.27 -13.00 16.56
CA VAL A 9 3.70 -13.83 17.63
C VAL A 9 2.17 -13.83 17.59
N HIS A 10 1.57 -12.82 16.96
CA HIS A 10 0.14 -12.71 16.75
C HIS A 10 -0.18 -12.29 15.31
N VAL A 11 -1.26 -12.83 14.73
CA VAL A 11 -1.69 -12.53 13.35
C VAL A 11 -1.96 -11.04 13.13
N ILE A 12 -2.37 -10.31 14.18
CA ILE A 12 -2.62 -8.86 14.11
C ILE A 12 -1.38 -8.04 13.72
N GLN A 13 -0.17 -8.59 13.86
CA GLN A 13 1.09 -7.93 13.50
C GLN A 13 1.42 -8.08 12.01
N GLU A 14 0.72 -8.97 11.30
CA GLU A 14 0.98 -9.26 9.89
C GLU A 14 1.03 -8.00 9.00
N PRO A 15 0.10 -7.03 9.10
CA PRO A 15 0.15 -5.81 8.30
C PRO A 15 1.45 -5.03 8.52
N GLU A 16 1.81 -4.72 9.78
CA GLU A 16 3.00 -3.94 10.11
C GLU A 16 4.29 -4.63 9.63
N SER A 17 4.35 -5.95 9.78
CA SER A 17 5.47 -6.77 9.35
C SER A 17 5.64 -6.76 7.83
N TRP A 18 4.56 -6.93 7.07
CA TRP A 18 4.61 -6.80 5.61
C TRP A 18 4.99 -5.40 5.16
N GLY A 19 4.47 -4.36 5.81
CA GLY A 19 4.82 -2.97 5.51
C GLY A 19 6.32 -2.71 5.68
N SER A 20 6.89 -3.20 6.78
CA SER A 20 8.33 -3.08 7.04
C SER A 20 9.19 -3.87 6.05
N ILE A 21 8.76 -5.07 5.65
CA ILE A 21 9.45 -5.89 4.65
C ILE A 21 9.42 -5.20 3.28
N ILE A 22 8.25 -4.73 2.84
CA ILE A 22 8.09 -4.04 1.55
C ILE A 22 8.94 -2.77 1.52
N TRP A 23 8.92 -1.99 2.59
CA TRP A 23 9.74 -0.79 2.68
C TRP A 23 11.24 -1.09 2.56
N ARG A 24 11.73 -2.10 3.30
CA ARG A 24 13.14 -2.50 3.23
C ARG A 24 13.54 -3.07 1.88
N HIS A 25 12.66 -3.83 1.24
CA HIS A 25 12.90 -4.36 -0.10
C HIS A 25 12.86 -3.25 -1.17
N ALA A 26 12.02 -2.23 -0.99
CA ALA A 26 12.02 -1.04 -1.84
C ALA A 26 13.35 -0.29 -1.71
N LEU A 27 13.81 -0.07 -0.47
CA LEU A 27 15.11 0.57 -0.18
C LEU A 27 16.31 -0.20 -0.74
N SER A 28 16.30 -1.54 -0.75
CA SER A 28 17.45 -2.30 -1.27
C SER A 28 17.71 -2.12 -2.77
N ASN A 29 16.76 -1.52 -3.50
CA ASN A 29 16.91 -1.19 -4.92
C ASN A 29 17.30 0.28 -5.14
N GLU A 30 17.37 1.09 -4.10
CA GLU A 30 17.71 2.52 -4.15
C GLU A 30 19.06 2.74 -3.45
N ASN A 31 19.94 3.55 -4.03
CA ASN A 31 21.25 3.87 -3.43
C ASN A 31 21.15 4.88 -2.29
N ASP A 32 20.02 5.57 -2.17
CA ASP A 32 19.72 6.54 -1.13
C ASP A 32 18.69 5.96 -0.15
N LEU A 33 18.70 6.43 1.10
CA LEU A 33 17.75 6.05 2.16
C LEU A 33 16.28 6.45 1.87
N ASN A 34 15.96 6.79 0.62
CA ASN A 34 14.69 7.33 0.18
C ASN A 34 14.08 6.42 -0.90
N VAL A 35 12.84 6.01 -0.69
CA VAL A 35 12.09 5.22 -1.68
C VAL A 35 11.37 6.17 -2.63
N THR A 36 11.55 6.00 -3.94
CA THR A 36 10.79 6.74 -4.96
C THR A 36 9.39 6.14 -5.17
N TRP A 37 8.44 6.94 -5.65
CA TRP A 37 7.10 6.44 -6.00
C TRP A 37 7.16 5.30 -7.02
N SER A 38 8.01 5.39 -8.04
CA SER A 38 8.24 4.34 -9.04
C SER A 38 8.60 2.99 -8.41
N THR A 39 9.51 3.01 -7.43
CA THR A 39 9.93 1.79 -6.74
C THR A 39 8.84 1.28 -5.80
N LEU A 40 8.17 2.18 -5.06
CA LEU A 40 7.11 1.79 -4.13
C LEU A 40 5.88 1.23 -4.83
N SER A 41 5.37 1.90 -5.86
CA SER A 41 4.16 1.51 -6.60
C SER A 41 4.30 0.11 -7.21
N ARG A 42 5.47 -0.21 -7.76
CA ARG A 42 5.81 -1.55 -8.25
C ARG A 42 5.82 -2.59 -7.12
N ALA A 43 6.31 -2.25 -5.94
CA ALA A 43 6.29 -3.14 -4.79
C ALA A 43 4.86 -3.38 -4.27
N LEU A 44 4.03 -2.33 -4.23
CA LEU A 44 2.60 -2.42 -3.91
C LEU A 44 1.86 -3.31 -4.90
N ASN A 45 2.07 -3.11 -6.20
CA ASN A 45 1.44 -3.92 -7.23
C ASN A 45 1.83 -5.40 -7.12
N LYS A 46 3.13 -5.72 -6.95
CA LYS A 46 3.59 -7.10 -6.70
C LYS A 46 2.92 -7.73 -5.49
N LYS A 47 2.76 -6.97 -4.40
CA LYS A 47 2.09 -7.46 -3.20
C LYS A 47 0.59 -7.67 -3.42
N CYS A 48 -0.06 -6.76 -4.15
CA CYS A 48 -1.47 -6.90 -4.53
C CYS A 48 -1.68 -8.17 -5.35
N ILE A 49 -0.91 -8.39 -6.41
CA ILE A 49 -0.96 -9.60 -7.25
C ILE A 49 -0.79 -10.86 -6.41
N SER A 50 0.14 -10.87 -5.46
CA SER A 50 0.36 -12.02 -4.58
C SER A 50 -0.89 -12.41 -3.78
N ILE A 51 -1.66 -11.41 -3.34
CA ILE A 51 -2.83 -11.56 -2.46
C ILE A 51 -4.12 -11.77 -3.27
N THR A 52 -4.35 -10.93 -4.28
CA THR A 52 -5.62 -10.84 -5.00
C THR A 52 -5.62 -11.56 -6.35
N LYS A 53 -4.45 -11.98 -6.84
CA LYS A 53 -4.21 -12.60 -8.16
C LYS A 53 -4.44 -11.68 -9.37
N ARG A 54 -4.68 -10.39 -9.17
CA ARG A 54 -4.78 -9.37 -10.23
C ARG A 54 -3.92 -8.15 -9.90
N SER A 55 -3.36 -7.54 -10.93
CA SER A 55 -2.57 -6.32 -10.82
C SER A 55 -3.44 -5.10 -10.59
N LEU A 56 -2.86 -4.08 -9.97
CA LEU A 56 -3.40 -2.73 -9.96
C LEU A 56 -3.38 -2.18 -11.40
N SER A 57 -4.43 -1.47 -11.79
CA SER A 57 -4.45 -0.70 -13.04
C SER A 57 -3.61 0.58 -12.90
N ASP A 58 -3.35 1.26 -14.02
CA ASP A 58 -2.67 2.57 -13.97
C ASP A 58 -3.48 3.60 -13.17
N SER A 59 -4.80 3.58 -13.28
CA SER A 59 -5.69 4.45 -12.49
C SER A 59 -5.62 4.15 -10.99
N ASP A 60 -5.51 2.87 -10.60
CA ASP A 60 -5.31 2.50 -9.20
C ASP A 60 -3.99 3.08 -8.68
N ILE A 61 -2.90 2.98 -9.47
CA ILE A 61 -1.60 3.51 -9.10
C ILE A 61 -1.65 5.04 -8.95
N ASP A 62 -2.27 5.73 -9.89
CA ASP A 62 -2.41 7.19 -9.84
C ASP A 62 -3.23 7.63 -8.62
N PHE A 63 -4.34 6.94 -8.33
CA PHE A 63 -5.12 7.19 -7.12
C PHE A 63 -4.28 7.01 -5.85
N LEU A 64 -3.50 5.92 -5.76
CA LEU A 64 -2.66 5.65 -4.60
C LEU A 64 -1.59 6.75 -4.42
N TYR A 65 -1.08 7.32 -5.51
CA TYR A 65 -0.18 8.47 -5.47
C TYR A 65 -0.87 9.69 -4.86
N PHE A 66 -2.02 10.10 -5.40
CA PHE A 66 -2.75 11.28 -4.91
C PHE A 66 -3.28 11.09 -3.50
N LYS A 67 -3.51 9.84 -3.07
CA LYS A 67 -3.83 9.56 -1.67
C LYS A 67 -2.69 9.86 -0.70
N LEU A 68 -1.44 9.66 -1.12
CA LEU A 68 -0.25 10.04 -0.35
C LEU A 68 0.04 11.54 -0.47
N PHE A 69 -0.19 12.12 -1.65
CA PHE A 69 0.12 13.52 -1.97
C PHE A 69 -1.08 14.25 -2.59
N PRO A 70 -2.09 14.61 -1.77
CA PRO A 70 -3.33 15.20 -2.28
C PRO A 70 -3.16 16.58 -2.91
N GLU A 71 -2.08 17.29 -2.57
CA GLU A 71 -1.78 18.64 -3.09
C GLU A 71 -1.07 18.62 -4.46
N ASP A 72 -0.61 17.44 -4.89
CA ASP A 72 0.09 17.32 -6.17
C ASP A 72 -0.89 17.33 -7.34
N LYS A 73 -0.52 18.00 -8.43
CA LYS A 73 -1.36 18.11 -9.64
C LYS A 73 -1.14 17.00 -10.66
N ASN A 74 0.02 16.35 -10.61
CA ASN A 74 0.42 15.28 -11.52
C ASN A 74 1.22 14.24 -10.74
N VAL A 75 1.21 13.00 -11.22
CA VAL A 75 2.02 11.92 -10.66
C VAL A 75 3.49 12.15 -10.99
N ASP A 76 4.33 12.30 -9.96
CA ASP A 76 5.79 12.31 -10.08
C ASP A 76 6.36 10.97 -9.58
N PHE A 77 6.74 10.12 -10.53
CA PHE A 77 7.34 8.82 -10.26
C PHE A 77 8.70 8.88 -9.55
N ARG A 78 9.38 10.03 -9.58
CA ARG A 78 10.66 10.24 -8.88
C ARG A 78 10.46 10.85 -7.49
N LYS A 79 9.22 11.18 -7.11
CA LYS A 79 8.93 11.73 -5.79
C LYS A 79 9.35 10.75 -4.70
N HIS A 80 10.12 11.27 -3.76
CA HIS A 80 10.55 10.50 -2.60
C HIS A 80 9.41 10.39 -1.60
N ILE A 81 9.21 9.18 -1.08
CA ILE A 81 8.19 8.86 -0.11
C ILE A 81 8.83 8.88 1.29
N PRO A 82 8.36 9.74 2.21
CA PRO A 82 8.73 9.62 3.60
C PRO A 82 8.19 8.31 4.20
N ARG A 83 9.02 7.59 4.96
CA ARG A 83 8.59 6.35 5.63
C ARG A 83 7.37 6.57 6.54
N LEU A 84 7.29 7.74 7.16
CA LEU A 84 6.21 8.12 8.06
C LEU A 84 4.86 8.19 7.34
N ASP A 85 4.84 8.75 6.13
CA ASP A 85 3.61 8.86 5.32
C ASP A 85 3.12 7.47 4.87
N PHE A 86 4.06 6.55 4.63
CA PHE A 86 3.74 5.17 4.24
C PHE A 86 3.28 4.30 5.42
N LEU A 87 4.08 4.19 6.49
CA LEU A 87 3.84 3.27 7.61
C LEU A 87 3.09 3.90 8.80
N GLY A 88 2.97 5.21 8.84
CA GLY A 88 2.46 5.95 10.00
C GLY A 88 3.50 6.09 11.12
N ASP A 89 3.15 6.89 12.12
CA ASP A 89 3.96 7.08 13.33
C ASP A 89 3.76 5.90 14.30
N PRO A 90 4.81 5.12 14.62
CA PRO A 90 4.72 4.04 15.60
C PRO A 90 4.49 4.54 17.04
N VAL A 91 4.78 5.81 17.35
CA VAL A 91 4.69 6.39 18.70
C VAL A 91 3.34 7.10 18.93
N ASN A 92 2.79 7.75 17.91
CA ASN A 92 1.56 8.55 18.01
C ASN A 92 0.29 7.86 17.45
N SER A 93 0.33 6.56 17.21
CA SER A 93 -0.78 5.76 16.63
C SER A 93 -2.07 5.69 17.47
N LYS A 94 -2.14 6.37 18.61
CA LYS A 94 -3.25 6.33 19.57
C LYS A 94 -4.36 7.37 19.36
N ILE A 95 -4.31 8.26 18.37
CA ILE A 95 -5.33 9.31 18.26
C ILE A 95 -5.88 9.40 16.82
N SER A 96 -7.15 8.94 16.69
CA SER A 96 -8.16 9.29 15.66
C SER A 96 -8.47 8.29 14.54
N SER A 97 -9.13 7.17 14.87
CA SER A 97 -10.37 6.71 14.22
C SER A 97 -10.80 5.37 14.86
N PRO A 98 -12.09 5.13 15.13
CA PRO A 98 -12.58 3.82 15.60
C PRO A 98 -12.44 2.70 14.55
N SER A 99 -11.89 2.99 13.36
CA SER A 99 -11.34 2.01 12.42
C SER A 99 -9.81 2.00 12.54
N ASN A 100 -9.22 0.88 12.93
CA ASN A 100 -7.78 0.66 13.21
C ASN A 100 -6.82 0.82 11.99
N GLN A 101 -7.05 1.77 11.08
CA GLN A 101 -6.23 2.01 9.88
C GLN A 101 -5.62 3.42 9.94
N SER A 102 -4.60 3.62 10.77
CA SER A 102 -3.97 4.94 10.95
C SER A 102 -2.89 5.29 9.93
N SER A 103 -2.49 4.35 9.04
CA SER A 103 -1.47 4.59 8.01
C SER A 103 -1.95 4.22 6.60
N PHE A 104 -1.33 4.84 5.59
CA PHE A 104 -1.56 4.51 4.19
C PHE A 104 -1.42 2.99 3.94
N TRP A 105 -0.33 2.39 4.45
CA TRP A 105 -0.11 0.96 4.30
C TRP A 105 -1.20 0.11 4.97
N GLY A 106 -1.61 0.47 6.19
CA GLY A 106 -2.67 -0.25 6.90
C GLY A 106 -4.01 -0.23 6.16
N TRP A 107 -4.37 0.93 5.60
CA TRP A 107 -5.55 1.08 4.74
C TRP A 107 -5.43 0.24 3.47
N PHE A 108 -4.31 0.35 2.75
CA PHE A 108 -4.09 -0.38 1.50
C PHE A 108 -4.10 -1.89 1.71
N TYR A 109 -3.42 -2.37 2.77
CA TYR A 109 -3.40 -3.78 3.15
C TYR A 109 -4.79 -4.31 3.45
N SER A 110 -5.60 -3.55 4.19
CA SER A 110 -6.99 -3.92 4.48
C SER A 110 -7.82 -4.02 3.21
N GLY A 111 -7.65 -3.10 2.26
CA GLY A 111 -8.27 -3.15 0.94
C GLY A 111 -7.87 -4.41 0.16
N MET A 112 -6.57 -4.76 0.11
CA MET A 112 -6.12 -6.01 -0.52
C MET A 112 -6.73 -7.25 0.13
N LYS A 113 -6.82 -7.28 1.47
CA LYS A 113 -7.45 -8.40 2.19
C LYS A 113 -8.93 -8.53 1.85
N LEU A 114 -9.65 -7.41 1.74
CA LEU A 114 -11.04 -7.40 1.28
C LEU A 114 -11.16 -7.92 -0.16
N LEU A 115 -10.31 -7.45 -1.08
CA LEU A 115 -10.29 -7.90 -2.48
C LEU A 115 -9.89 -9.38 -2.63
N SER A 116 -9.19 -9.96 -1.65
CA SER A 116 -8.87 -11.39 -1.63
C SER A 116 -9.98 -12.28 -1.05
N TYR A 117 -11.02 -11.69 -0.46
CA TYR A 117 -12.13 -12.47 0.09
C TYR A 117 -12.96 -13.06 -1.05
N GLU A 118 -13.09 -14.39 -1.09
CA GLU A 118 -13.65 -15.18 -2.21
C GLU A 118 -14.85 -14.55 -2.94
N PRO A 119 -15.95 -14.13 -2.26
CA PRO A 119 -17.07 -13.51 -2.94
C PRO A 119 -16.69 -12.23 -3.70
N VAL A 120 -15.80 -11.41 -3.12
CA VAL A 120 -15.32 -10.15 -3.70
C VAL A 120 -14.24 -10.41 -4.75
N ASN A 121 -13.37 -11.39 -4.52
CA ASN A 121 -12.26 -11.70 -5.42
C ASN A 121 -12.76 -12.10 -6.80
N ASN A 122 -13.85 -12.86 -6.89
CA ASN A 122 -14.47 -13.18 -8.17
C ASN A 122 -14.88 -11.92 -8.95
N HIS A 123 -15.43 -10.90 -8.29
CA HIS A 123 -15.75 -9.63 -8.94
C HIS A 123 -14.49 -8.84 -9.32
N TRP A 124 -13.47 -8.87 -8.46
CA TRP A 124 -12.19 -8.20 -8.70
C TRP A 124 -11.45 -8.79 -9.91
N MET A 125 -11.35 -10.12 -9.98
CA MET A 125 -10.67 -10.84 -11.06
C MET A 125 -11.37 -10.68 -12.41
N ASN A 126 -12.71 -10.55 -12.40
CA ASN A 126 -13.51 -10.33 -13.61
C ASN A 126 -13.71 -8.84 -13.95
N GLU A 127 -12.88 -7.95 -13.39
CA GLU A 127 -12.89 -6.51 -13.68
C GLU A 127 -14.21 -5.80 -13.39
N ARG A 128 -15.03 -6.38 -12.51
CA ARG A 128 -16.33 -5.81 -12.07
C ARG A 128 -16.18 -4.86 -10.90
N ILE A 129 -14.98 -4.72 -10.36
CA ILE A 129 -14.60 -3.74 -9.35
C ILE A 129 -13.56 -2.83 -9.99
N TYR A 130 -13.87 -1.53 -10.05
CA TYR A 130 -12.96 -0.50 -10.55
C TYR A 130 -11.69 -0.38 -9.71
N GLY A 131 -11.78 -0.67 -8.41
CA GLY A 131 -10.63 -0.67 -7.50
C GLY A 131 -10.59 0.59 -6.64
N PHE A 132 -9.51 1.34 -6.78
CA PHE A 132 -9.23 2.51 -5.97
C PHE A 132 -9.60 3.79 -6.72
N LEU A 133 -10.63 4.49 -6.25
CA LEU A 133 -11.18 5.70 -6.88
C LEU A 133 -11.42 6.80 -5.86
N SER A 134 -11.28 8.05 -6.30
CA SER A 134 -11.69 9.24 -5.55
C SER A 134 -13.18 9.49 -5.69
N LYS A 135 -13.76 10.25 -4.75
CA LYS A 135 -15.18 10.63 -4.84
C LYS A 135 -15.49 11.44 -6.10
N SER A 136 -14.58 12.33 -6.50
CA SER A 136 -14.70 13.16 -7.69
C SER A 136 -14.73 12.36 -9.00
N GLU A 137 -14.21 11.12 -9.01
CA GLU A 137 -14.27 10.24 -10.19
C GLU A 137 -15.57 9.42 -10.25
N THR A 138 -16.39 9.46 -9.19
CA THR A 138 -17.63 8.68 -9.07
C THR A 138 -18.91 9.52 -9.16
N GLU A 139 -18.77 10.85 -9.20
CA GLU A 139 -19.86 11.84 -9.34
C GLU A 139 -19.92 12.37 -10.78
#